data_AF-A0A7V5DDI6-F1
#
_entry.id   AF-A0A7V5DDI6-F1
#
_cell.length_a   1.000
_cell.length_b   1.000
_cell.length_c   1.000
_cell.angle_alpha   90.00
_cell.angle_beta   90.00
_cell.angle_gamma   90.00
#
_symmetry.space_group_name_H-M   'P 1'
#
loop_
_entity.id
_entity.type
_entity.pdbx_description
1 polymer ?
#
loop_
_entity_poly.entity_id
_entity_poly.type
_entity_poly.pdbx_seq_one_letter_code
_entity_poly.pdbx_strand_id
1 'polypeptide(L)'
;MRTLIDEIMEINFGAENKKTLIENGQSFPLKPMSWGDLSLHSKSAYSLLENEFHSPVYNSSSDEELIRKFKNLILFYPKYSILNKLISRKIQIQRIENGSGDLNLDYYPVDIYQFPVLNGKRFTATQFISYIRRNLNYFIDTFYSEFYPFKSEDNIWYYDNPEGAVIEIDIMLPDNAAVVVGKHDPYYWIFSTLDTSNVPTQNVGSHPINGNRQFGIDYVNRKYRFFIRAADRFNSFIQTSSRPLVMSAQRGLWESLQDNVTWFVNNYGGNATAYLPTIKKVNYFKALDIINTL
;
A
#
# COMPACT_ATOMS: atom_id res chain seq x y z
N MET A 1 -7.37 -27.30 -18.62
CA MET A 1 -8.52 -26.92 -17.76
C MET A 1 -8.24 -25.48 -17.38
N ARG A 2 -8.96 -24.51 -17.97
CA ARG A 2 -8.76 -23.08 -17.64
C ARG A 2 -9.26 -22.86 -16.21
N THR A 3 -8.52 -22.10 -15.43
CA THR A 3 -8.95 -21.75 -14.08
C THR A 3 -10.01 -20.66 -14.15
N LEU A 4 -10.90 -20.59 -13.16
CA LEU A 4 -11.86 -19.48 -13.02
C LEU A 4 -11.17 -18.11 -13.05
N ILE A 5 -9.90 -18.06 -12.64
CA ILE A 5 -9.02 -16.89 -12.69
C ILE A 5 -8.69 -16.51 -14.15
N ASP A 6 -8.41 -17.48 -15.03
CA ASP A 6 -8.12 -17.22 -16.45
C ASP A 6 -9.34 -16.60 -17.15
N GLU A 7 -10.56 -17.00 -16.77
CA GLU A 7 -11.81 -16.44 -17.33
C GLU A 7 -12.11 -15.04 -16.79
N ILE A 8 -11.88 -14.76 -15.50
CA ILE A 8 -12.01 -13.41 -14.92
C ILE A 8 -10.99 -12.44 -15.53
N MET A 9 -9.78 -12.94 -15.83
CA MET A 9 -8.70 -12.17 -16.47
C MET A 9 -8.91 -11.98 -17.98
N GLU A 10 -9.82 -12.70 -18.65
CA GLU A 10 -10.14 -12.44 -20.08
C GLU A 10 -11.31 -11.45 -20.23
N ILE A 11 -12.28 -11.48 -19.31
CA ILE A 11 -13.53 -10.69 -19.41
C ILE A 11 -13.30 -9.19 -19.15
N ASN A 12 -12.34 -8.82 -18.28
CA ASN A 12 -12.14 -7.42 -17.87
C ASN A 12 -11.11 -6.62 -18.71
N PHE A 13 -10.35 -7.25 -19.61
CA PHE A 13 -9.23 -6.61 -20.33
C PHE A 13 -9.60 -6.04 -21.71
N GLY A 14 -10.91 -6.01 -22.06
CA GLY A 14 -11.40 -5.50 -23.34
C GLY A 14 -11.50 -3.96 -23.46
N ALA A 15 -11.10 -3.19 -22.44
CA ALA A 15 -11.20 -1.73 -22.46
C ALA A 15 -9.81 -1.07 -22.32
N GLU A 16 -9.23 -0.62 -23.44
CA GLU A 16 -8.12 0.33 -23.44
C GLU A 16 -8.55 1.67 -22.84
N ASN A 17 -8.42 1.84 -21.52
CA ASN A 17 -8.61 3.13 -20.87
C ASN A 17 -7.29 3.92 -20.87
N LYS A 18 -6.96 4.54 -22.02
CA LYS A 18 -5.93 5.58 -22.10
C LYS A 18 -6.48 6.89 -21.51
N LYS A 19 -6.45 7.04 -20.19
CA LYS A 19 -6.64 8.35 -19.54
C LYS A 19 -5.29 9.05 -19.38
N THR A 20 -5.08 10.10 -20.15
CA THR A 20 -3.92 10.98 -20.00
C THR A 20 -4.05 11.78 -18.70
N LEU A 21 -3.05 11.73 -17.82
CA LEU A 21 -2.96 12.68 -16.72
C LEU A 21 -2.63 14.05 -17.29
N ILE A 22 -3.49 15.04 -16.99
CA ILE A 22 -3.27 16.45 -17.29
C ILE A 22 -3.06 17.16 -15.96
N GLU A 23 -1.80 17.35 -15.59
CA GLU A 23 -1.43 18.23 -14.47
C GLU A 23 -0.73 19.45 -15.08
N ASN A 24 -1.25 20.66 -14.81
CA ASN A 24 -0.73 21.92 -15.36
C ASN A 24 -0.63 21.97 -16.91
N GLY A 25 -1.54 21.30 -17.62
CA GLY A 25 -1.61 21.35 -19.09
C GLY A 25 -0.61 20.44 -19.81
N GLN A 26 0.13 19.58 -19.11
CA GLN A 26 1.00 18.58 -19.74
C GLN A 26 0.37 17.19 -19.71
N SER A 27 0.42 16.51 -20.85
CA SER A 27 0.08 15.11 -20.99
C SER A 27 1.29 14.25 -20.66
N PHE A 28 1.15 13.34 -19.70
CA PHE A 28 2.17 12.33 -19.43
C PHE A 28 1.83 11.05 -20.20
N PRO A 29 2.78 10.49 -20.98
CA PRO A 29 2.57 9.18 -21.55
C PRO A 29 2.47 8.17 -20.39
N LEU A 30 1.31 7.51 -20.27
CA LEU A 30 1.20 6.33 -19.42
C LEU A 30 2.27 5.33 -19.86
N LYS A 31 2.85 4.60 -18.89
CA LYS A 31 3.65 3.41 -19.19
C LYS A 31 2.84 2.56 -20.18
N PRO A 32 3.37 2.22 -21.36
CA PRO A 32 2.74 1.18 -22.17
C PRO A 32 2.84 -0.11 -21.36
N MET A 33 1.78 -0.50 -20.67
CA MET A 33 1.67 -1.84 -20.11
C MET A 33 1.68 -2.80 -21.30
N SER A 34 2.85 -3.36 -21.60
CA SER A 34 2.95 -4.41 -22.60
C SER A 34 2.48 -5.72 -21.96
N TRP A 35 1.70 -6.50 -22.71
CA TRP A 35 1.22 -7.84 -22.33
C TRP A 35 2.34 -8.78 -21.83
N GLY A 36 3.61 -8.51 -22.17
CA GLY A 36 4.76 -9.28 -21.72
C GLY A 36 5.09 -9.12 -20.23
N ASP A 37 4.86 -7.94 -19.64
CA ASP A 37 5.23 -7.64 -18.25
C ASP A 37 4.30 -8.33 -17.23
N LEU A 38 3.03 -8.55 -17.58
CA LEU A 38 2.05 -9.29 -16.77
C LEU A 38 2.36 -10.80 -16.70
N SER A 39 3.02 -11.36 -17.72
CA SER A 39 3.36 -12.79 -17.79
C SER A 39 4.56 -13.19 -16.92
N LEU A 40 5.47 -12.25 -16.63
CA LEU A 40 6.62 -12.45 -15.74
C LEU A 40 6.21 -12.35 -14.27
N HIS A 41 5.30 -11.42 -13.94
CA HIS A 41 4.77 -11.26 -12.58
C HIS A 41 3.87 -12.43 -12.15
N SER A 42 3.04 -12.95 -13.05
CA SER A 42 2.17 -14.10 -12.76
C SER A 42 2.95 -15.41 -12.55
N LYS A 43 3.99 -15.69 -13.35
CA LYS A 43 4.80 -16.92 -13.18
C LYS A 43 5.63 -16.91 -11.89
N SER A 44 6.14 -15.75 -11.48
CA SER A 44 6.79 -15.53 -10.18
C SER A 44 5.81 -15.79 -9.03
N ALA A 45 4.62 -15.18 -9.08
CA ALA A 45 3.59 -15.31 -8.06
C ALA A 45 3.10 -16.76 -7.87
N TYR A 46 2.87 -17.50 -8.96
CA TYR A 46 2.43 -18.90 -8.88
C TYR A 46 3.50 -19.85 -8.30
N SER A 47 4.77 -19.69 -8.66
CA SER A 47 5.86 -20.55 -8.14
C SER A 47 6.20 -20.31 -6.66
N LEU A 48 5.87 -19.13 -6.14
CA LEU A 48 6.05 -18.78 -4.73
C LEU A 48 4.87 -19.22 -3.86
N LEU A 49 3.64 -19.20 -4.39
CA LEU A 49 2.44 -19.66 -3.69
C LEU A 49 2.49 -21.16 -3.33
N GLU A 50 3.13 -22.01 -4.16
CA GLU A 50 3.29 -23.43 -3.85
C GLU A 50 4.36 -23.71 -2.78
N ASN A 51 5.32 -22.80 -2.57
CA ASN A 51 6.40 -22.97 -1.57
C ASN A 51 6.10 -22.32 -0.21
N GLU A 52 5.11 -21.42 -0.10
CA GLU A 52 4.78 -20.72 1.16
C GLU A 52 3.83 -21.48 2.10
N PHE A 53 3.33 -22.66 1.70
CA PHE A 53 2.50 -23.52 2.56
C PHE A 53 3.29 -24.51 3.43
N HIS A 54 4.63 -24.48 3.39
CA HIS A 54 5.44 -25.17 4.38
C HIS A 54 5.67 -24.25 5.58
N SER A 55 5.22 -24.68 6.76
CA SER A 55 5.39 -23.98 8.04
C SER A 55 6.81 -23.41 8.17
N PRO A 56 6.99 -22.09 8.31
CA PRO A 56 8.32 -21.51 8.36
C PRO A 56 9.00 -21.90 9.68
N VAL A 57 10.21 -22.43 9.57
CA VAL A 57 11.16 -22.50 10.68
C VAL A 57 11.50 -21.06 11.08
N TYR A 58 11.01 -20.61 12.23
CA TYR A 58 11.25 -19.27 12.76
C TYR A 58 12.72 -19.11 13.19
N ASN A 59 13.52 -18.38 12.42
CA ASN A 59 14.84 -17.92 12.86
C ASN A 59 14.68 -16.68 13.76
N SER A 60 14.91 -16.83 15.07
CA SER A 60 14.49 -15.86 16.09
C SER A 60 15.20 -14.51 16.03
N SER A 61 16.49 -14.46 15.64
CA SER A 61 17.26 -13.22 15.61
C SER A 61 16.82 -12.26 14.50
N SER A 62 16.41 -12.79 13.34
CA SER A 62 15.90 -11.98 12.23
C SER A 62 14.49 -11.41 12.51
N ASP A 63 13.65 -12.15 13.24
CA ASP A 63 12.29 -11.70 13.56
C ASP A 63 12.33 -10.53 14.55
N GLU A 64 13.18 -10.60 15.58
CA GLU A 64 13.32 -9.53 16.57
C GLU A 64 13.77 -8.20 15.94
N GLU A 65 14.77 -8.23 15.06
CA GLU A 65 15.24 -7.04 14.37
C GLU A 65 14.14 -6.44 13.49
N LEU A 66 13.38 -7.29 12.79
CA LEU A 66 12.26 -6.85 11.97
C LEU A 66 11.15 -6.23 12.84
N ILE A 67 10.76 -6.87 13.94
CA ILE A 67 9.76 -6.35 14.88
C ILE A 67 10.20 -5.00 15.46
N ARG A 68 11.49 -4.84 15.81
CA ARG A 68 12.05 -3.56 16.26
C ARG A 68 11.87 -2.46 15.21
N LYS A 69 12.15 -2.74 13.94
CA LYS A 69 11.97 -1.80 12.81
C LYS A 69 10.50 -1.41 12.60
N PHE A 70 9.58 -2.31 12.91
CA PHE A 70 8.14 -2.11 12.71
C PHE A 70 7.37 -1.70 13.99
N LYS A 71 8.02 -1.65 15.17
CA LYS A 71 7.40 -1.30 16.47
C LYS A 71 6.48 -0.09 16.38
N ASN A 72 6.97 1.00 15.77
CA ASN A 72 6.20 2.24 15.68
C ASN A 72 4.94 2.09 14.83
N LEU A 73 4.92 1.20 13.84
CA LEU A 73 3.78 0.96 12.97
C LEU A 73 2.80 -0.04 13.60
N ILE A 74 3.32 -1.05 14.31
CA ILE A 74 2.53 -2.01 15.10
C ILE A 74 1.75 -1.29 16.19
N LEU A 75 2.41 -0.34 16.88
CA LEU A 75 1.79 0.44 17.96
C LEU A 75 1.12 1.74 17.47
N PHE A 76 1.15 2.02 16.16
CA PHE A 76 0.64 3.28 15.66
C PHE A 76 -0.86 3.40 15.89
N TYR A 77 -1.27 4.55 16.41
CA TYR A 77 -2.66 4.93 16.57
C TYR A 77 -2.83 6.42 16.20
N PRO A 78 -3.82 6.78 15.36
CA PRO A 78 -4.06 8.17 15.01
C PRO A 78 -4.32 9.05 16.23
N LYS A 79 -3.93 10.33 16.12
CA LYS A 79 -4.14 11.32 17.19
C LYS A 79 -5.64 11.52 17.50
N TYR A 80 -5.94 11.88 18.75
CA TYR A 80 -7.31 12.06 19.25
C TYR A 80 -8.19 12.98 18.39
N SER A 81 -7.62 14.05 17.83
CA SER A 81 -8.37 14.96 16.94
C SER A 81 -8.82 14.31 15.63
N ILE A 82 -8.10 13.32 15.12
CA ILE A 82 -8.55 12.52 13.96
C ILE A 82 -9.66 11.56 14.40
N LEU A 83 -9.48 10.88 15.54
CA LEU A 83 -10.48 9.95 16.07
C LEU A 83 -11.84 10.62 16.28
N ASN A 84 -11.87 11.83 16.86
CA ASN A 84 -13.12 12.57 17.06
C ASN A 84 -13.84 12.88 15.74
N LYS A 85 -13.09 13.24 14.69
CA LYS A 85 -13.66 13.47 13.35
C LYS A 85 -14.24 12.20 12.75
N LEU A 86 -13.56 11.05 12.93
CA LEU A 86 -14.06 9.76 12.46
C LEU A 86 -15.34 9.35 13.22
N ILE A 87 -15.34 9.49 14.54
CA ILE A 87 -16.51 9.18 15.39
C ILE A 87 -17.72 10.03 15.00
N SER A 88 -17.55 11.34 14.76
CA SER A 88 -18.67 12.20 14.32
C SER A 88 -19.22 11.79 12.95
N ARG A 89 -18.44 11.06 12.16
CA ARG A 89 -18.84 10.48 10.86
C ARG A 89 -19.32 9.04 10.95
N LYS A 90 -19.40 8.45 12.15
CA LYS A 90 -19.69 7.02 12.41
C LYS A 90 -18.68 6.06 11.77
N ILE A 91 -17.44 6.51 11.61
CA ILE A 91 -16.32 5.72 11.10
C ILE A 91 -15.46 5.27 12.28
N GLN A 92 -14.99 4.03 12.27
CA GLN A 92 -14.16 3.47 13.33
C GLN A 92 -12.78 3.08 12.80
N ILE A 93 -11.75 3.21 13.63
CA ILE A 93 -10.42 2.66 13.31
C ILE A 93 -10.44 1.15 13.53
N GLN A 94 -9.96 0.42 12.53
CA GLN A 94 -9.69 -1.01 12.61
C GLN A 94 -8.31 -1.24 13.21
N ARG A 95 -8.28 -1.47 14.53
CA ARG A 95 -7.04 -1.63 15.29
C ARG A 95 -6.39 -2.99 15.04
N ILE A 96 -5.07 -3.01 14.96
CA ILE A 96 -4.30 -4.24 14.67
C ILE A 96 -4.57 -5.36 15.69
N GLU A 97 -4.85 -5.03 16.95
CA GLU A 97 -5.15 -6.05 17.96
C GLU A 97 -6.50 -6.76 17.73
N ASN A 98 -7.44 -6.11 17.02
CA ASN A 98 -8.73 -6.70 16.64
C ASN A 98 -8.62 -7.63 15.43
N GLY A 99 -7.45 -7.68 14.78
CA GLY A 99 -7.17 -8.65 13.73
C GLY A 99 -7.05 -10.09 14.26
N SER A 100 -6.97 -11.03 13.34
CA SER A 100 -6.84 -12.46 13.58
C SER A 100 -5.60 -13.02 12.87
N GLY A 101 -5.07 -14.12 13.40
CA GLY A 101 -3.87 -14.76 12.86
C GLY A 101 -2.57 -14.00 13.13
N ASP A 102 -1.54 -14.37 12.37
CA ASP A 102 -0.20 -13.80 12.42
C ASP A 102 -0.19 -12.33 11.99
N LEU A 103 0.83 -11.62 12.46
CA LEU A 103 1.20 -10.28 12.05
C LEU A 103 1.95 -10.33 10.72
N ASN A 104 1.42 -9.68 9.70
CA ASN A 104 2.10 -9.45 8.43
C ASN A 104 2.99 -8.21 8.55
N LEU A 105 4.26 -8.36 8.19
CA LEU A 105 5.25 -7.30 8.12
C LEU A 105 5.79 -7.22 6.69
N ASP A 106 5.40 -6.18 5.97
CA ASP A 106 5.80 -5.95 4.57
C ASP A 106 6.79 -4.80 4.45
N TYR A 107 7.78 -4.92 3.56
CA TYR A 107 8.72 -3.85 3.21
C TYR A 107 9.06 -3.87 1.71
N TYR A 108 8.76 -2.79 1.00
CA TYR A 108 9.04 -2.62 -0.44
C TYR A 108 9.98 -1.42 -0.64
N PRO A 109 11.30 -1.61 -0.79
CA PRO A 109 12.25 -0.51 -0.92
C PRO A 109 12.65 -0.19 -2.36
N VAL A 110 12.81 1.09 -2.67
CA VAL A 110 13.45 1.61 -3.89
C VAL A 110 14.55 2.56 -3.49
N ASP A 111 15.79 2.25 -3.84
CA ASP A 111 16.89 3.20 -3.67
C ASP A 111 16.91 4.21 -4.81
N ILE A 112 17.05 5.47 -4.45
CA ILE A 112 17.09 6.62 -5.35
C ILE A 112 18.45 7.29 -5.16
N TYR A 113 19.31 7.10 -6.16
CA TYR A 113 20.63 7.72 -6.23
C TYR A 113 20.55 9.15 -6.75
N GLN A 114 19.55 9.42 -7.59
CA GLN A 114 19.28 10.73 -8.16
C GLN A 114 17.78 10.89 -8.40
N PHE A 115 17.16 11.92 -7.81
CA PHE A 115 15.73 12.19 -8.02
C PHE A 115 15.44 12.60 -9.47
N PRO A 116 14.21 12.37 -9.97
CA PRO A 116 13.84 12.76 -11.32
C PRO A 116 13.73 14.28 -11.47
N VAL A 117 13.77 14.73 -12.72
CA VAL A 117 13.62 16.10 -13.18
C VAL A 117 12.29 16.23 -13.89
N LEU A 118 11.47 17.15 -13.40
CA LEU A 118 10.19 17.50 -14.01
C LEU A 118 10.20 18.99 -14.35
N ASN A 119 9.84 19.36 -15.58
CA ASN A 119 9.84 20.76 -16.03
C ASN A 119 11.18 21.48 -15.78
N GLY A 120 12.29 20.79 -16.06
CA GLY A 120 13.64 21.33 -15.87
C GLY A 120 14.09 21.46 -14.41
N LYS A 121 13.28 21.06 -13.44
CA LYS A 121 13.61 21.10 -12.01
C LYS A 121 13.73 19.71 -11.42
N ARG A 122 14.85 19.43 -10.75
CA ARG A 122 15.03 18.19 -10.01
C ARG A 122 14.20 18.22 -8.74
N PHE A 123 13.45 17.15 -8.46
CA PHE A 123 12.73 17.04 -7.21
C PHE A 123 13.68 16.94 -6.01
N THR A 124 13.26 17.53 -4.89
CA THR A 124 13.74 17.14 -3.56
C THR A 124 13.01 15.88 -3.08
N ALA A 125 13.50 15.24 -2.01
CA ALA A 125 12.82 14.09 -1.41
C ALA A 125 11.38 14.40 -1.00
N THR A 126 11.15 15.54 -0.34
CA THR A 126 9.81 15.96 0.12
C THR A 126 8.87 16.29 -1.04
N GLN A 127 9.38 16.89 -2.12
CA GLN A 127 8.60 17.12 -3.33
C GLN A 127 8.22 15.80 -4.00
N PHE A 128 9.15 14.85 -4.09
CA PHE A 128 8.90 13.58 -4.76
C PHE A 128 7.88 12.71 -4.02
N ILE A 129 8.00 12.59 -2.69
CA ILE A 129 7.02 11.81 -1.90
C ILE A 129 5.63 12.45 -1.92
N SER A 130 5.54 13.79 -1.92
CA SER A 130 4.27 14.51 -2.08
C SER A 130 3.67 14.30 -3.48
N TYR A 131 4.52 14.28 -4.52
CA TYR A 131 4.10 14.01 -5.89
C TYR A 131 3.53 12.59 -6.04
N ILE A 132 4.21 11.57 -5.51
CA ILE A 132 3.73 10.19 -5.48
C ILE A 132 2.37 10.12 -4.78
N ARG A 133 2.24 10.75 -3.60
CA ARG A 133 1.01 10.73 -2.82
C ARG A 133 -0.19 11.28 -3.58
N ARG A 134 -0.05 12.46 -4.19
CA ARG A 134 -1.14 13.12 -4.94
C ARG A 134 -1.50 12.40 -6.23
N ASN A 135 -0.54 11.68 -6.78
CA ASN A 135 -0.68 10.93 -8.02
C ASN A 135 -0.64 9.42 -7.76
N LEU A 136 -1.12 8.94 -6.60
CA LEU A 136 -0.94 7.53 -6.20
C LEU A 136 -1.47 6.54 -7.26
N ASN A 137 -2.62 6.84 -7.86
CA ASN A 137 -3.23 6.02 -8.92
C ASN A 137 -2.37 5.96 -10.20
N TYR A 138 -1.46 6.90 -10.43
CA TYR A 138 -0.50 6.84 -11.54
C TYR A 138 0.63 5.85 -11.28
N PHE A 139 0.98 5.66 -10.01
CA PHE A 139 2.09 4.80 -9.62
C PHE A 139 1.66 3.38 -9.30
N ILE A 140 0.38 3.07 -9.17
CA ILE A 140 -0.11 1.70 -8.95
C ILE A 140 -0.72 1.12 -10.22
N ASP A 141 -0.83 -0.20 -10.26
CA ASP A 141 -1.69 -0.90 -11.21
C ASP A 141 -3.14 -0.82 -10.72
N THR A 142 -3.92 0.04 -11.37
CA THR A 142 -5.33 0.30 -11.05
C THR A 142 -6.25 -0.87 -11.37
N PHE A 143 -5.74 -1.91 -12.02
CA PHE A 143 -6.44 -3.19 -12.09
C PHE A 143 -6.68 -3.78 -10.70
N TYR A 144 -5.73 -3.63 -9.76
CA TYR A 144 -5.90 -4.18 -8.40
C TYR A 144 -6.72 -3.25 -7.50
N SER A 145 -6.41 -1.96 -7.51
CA SER A 145 -7.15 -0.97 -6.72
C SER A 145 -6.98 0.47 -7.20
N GLU A 146 -7.94 1.33 -6.89
CA GLU A 146 -7.88 2.78 -7.08
C GLU A 146 -8.18 3.52 -5.77
N PHE A 147 -7.56 4.69 -5.58
CA PHE A 147 -7.67 5.49 -4.36
C PHE A 147 -8.36 6.82 -4.64
N TYR A 148 -9.39 7.13 -3.86
CA TYR A 148 -10.20 8.34 -4.00
C TYR A 148 -10.55 8.96 -2.65
N PRO A 149 -10.71 10.29 -2.54
CA PRO A 149 -11.34 10.88 -1.37
C PRO A 149 -12.70 10.24 -1.10
N PHE A 150 -12.91 9.76 0.12
CA PHE A 150 -14.13 9.05 0.52
C PHE A 150 -15.37 9.94 0.42
N LYS A 151 -15.23 11.22 0.75
CA LYS A 151 -16.22 12.29 0.53
C LYS A 151 -15.52 13.56 0.06
N SER A 152 -16.31 14.55 -0.37
CA SER A 152 -15.80 15.86 -0.80
C SER A 152 -14.98 16.59 0.27
N GLU A 153 -15.33 16.42 1.55
CA GLU A 153 -14.54 16.95 2.69
C GLU A 153 -13.14 16.32 2.81
N ASP A 154 -12.95 15.12 2.25
CA ASP A 154 -11.68 14.40 2.25
C ASP A 154 -10.75 14.81 1.09
N ASN A 155 -11.17 15.77 0.25
CA ASN A 155 -10.32 16.37 -0.80
C ASN A 155 -9.06 17.06 -0.25
N ILE A 156 -8.98 17.25 1.07
CA ILE A 156 -7.72 17.61 1.74
C ILE A 156 -6.59 16.61 1.46
N TRP A 157 -6.91 15.40 0.98
CA TRP A 157 -5.97 14.45 0.38
C TRP A 157 -5.07 15.10 -0.67
N TYR A 158 -5.55 16.05 -1.46
CA TYR A 158 -4.73 16.67 -2.50
C TYR A 158 -3.88 17.85 -2.03
N TYR A 159 -4.01 18.27 -0.76
CA TYR A 159 -3.30 19.43 -0.22
C TYR A 159 -1.97 19.06 0.44
N ASP A 160 -1.24 20.08 0.91
CA ASP A 160 0.06 19.91 1.56
C ASP A 160 -0.03 19.17 2.90
N ASN A 161 -1.17 19.29 3.60
CA ASN A 161 -1.42 18.57 4.84
C ASN A 161 -2.69 17.70 4.70
N PRO A 162 -2.53 16.40 4.36
CA PRO A 162 -3.64 15.47 4.20
C PRO A 162 -4.08 14.78 5.51
N GLU A 163 -3.54 15.15 6.68
CA GLU A 163 -3.91 14.45 7.94
C GLU A 163 -5.41 14.48 8.21
N GLY A 164 -5.97 13.31 8.46
CA GLY A 164 -7.40 13.11 8.69
C GLY A 164 -8.24 12.94 7.42
N ALA A 165 -7.63 13.02 6.22
CA ALA A 165 -8.33 12.64 4.99
C ALA A 165 -8.72 11.16 5.04
N VAL A 166 -9.99 10.86 4.77
CA VAL A 166 -10.47 9.49 4.56
C VAL A 166 -10.44 9.16 3.09
N ILE A 167 -9.80 8.05 2.75
CA ILE A 167 -9.58 7.59 1.38
C ILE A 167 -10.36 6.30 1.20
N GLU A 168 -11.26 6.29 0.21
CA GLU A 168 -11.87 5.08 -0.33
C GLU A 168 -10.86 4.37 -1.23
N ILE A 169 -10.83 3.05 -1.10
CA ILE A 169 -10.06 2.14 -1.93
C ILE A 169 -11.10 1.30 -2.67
N ASP A 170 -11.20 1.51 -3.97
CA ASP A 170 -11.93 0.64 -4.88
C ASP A 170 -11.03 -0.56 -5.15
N ILE A 171 -11.30 -1.72 -4.55
CA ILE A 171 -10.47 -2.93 -4.71
C ILE A 171 -11.15 -3.79 -5.75
N MET A 172 -10.37 -4.37 -6.66
CA MET A 172 -10.87 -5.35 -7.60
C MET A 172 -11.62 -6.48 -6.88
N LEU A 173 -12.87 -6.74 -7.32
CA LEU A 173 -13.91 -7.62 -6.73
C LEU A 173 -14.93 -6.81 -5.87
N PRO A 174 -15.99 -7.38 -5.25
CA PRO A 174 -17.09 -6.59 -4.70
C PRO A 174 -16.77 -5.95 -3.33
N ASP A 175 -15.50 -5.72 -3.04
CA ASP A 175 -15.04 -5.29 -1.72
C ASP A 175 -14.38 -3.92 -1.86
N ASN A 176 -15.04 -2.86 -1.39
CA ASN A 176 -14.38 -1.57 -1.24
C ASN A 176 -13.80 -1.50 0.17
N ALA A 177 -12.79 -0.67 0.39
CA ALA A 177 -12.26 -0.44 1.72
C ALA A 177 -12.01 1.04 1.97
N ALA A 178 -11.73 1.41 3.22
CA ALA A 178 -11.35 2.78 3.55
C ALA A 178 -10.16 2.83 4.49
N VAL A 179 -9.35 3.87 4.32
CA VAL A 179 -8.23 4.21 5.22
C VAL A 179 -8.28 5.68 5.58
N VAL A 180 -7.70 6.06 6.72
CA VAL A 180 -7.46 7.46 7.07
C VAL A 180 -5.97 7.76 6.99
N VAL A 181 -5.61 8.97 6.56
CA VAL A 181 -4.27 9.51 6.80
C VAL A 181 -4.13 9.81 8.30
N GLY A 182 -3.68 8.83 9.07
CA GLY A 182 -3.52 8.93 10.51
C GLY A 182 -2.36 9.83 10.93
N LYS A 183 -1.36 9.99 10.05
CA LYS A 183 -0.21 10.88 10.25
C LYS A 183 0.37 11.34 8.91
N HIS A 184 0.88 12.56 8.88
CA HIS A 184 1.66 13.12 7.78
C HIS A 184 2.89 13.86 8.32
N ASP A 185 3.98 13.73 7.58
CA ASP A 185 5.24 14.41 7.74
C ASP A 185 5.78 14.73 6.32
N PRO A 186 6.62 15.76 6.13
CA PRO A 186 7.21 16.04 4.82
C PRO A 186 7.88 14.85 4.14
N TYR A 187 8.34 13.84 4.89
CA TYR A 187 9.02 12.66 4.37
C TYR A 187 8.15 11.39 4.35
N TYR A 188 6.97 11.38 4.97
CA TYR A 188 6.13 10.18 5.01
C TYR A 188 4.67 10.46 5.38
N TRP A 189 3.80 9.50 5.10
CA TRP A 189 2.46 9.44 5.70
C TRP A 189 2.12 8.03 6.13
N ILE A 190 1.16 7.91 7.05
CA ILE A 190 0.67 6.63 7.56
C ILE A 190 -0.83 6.55 7.31
N PHE A 191 -1.25 5.48 6.65
CA PHE A 191 -2.63 5.04 6.60
C PHE A 191 -2.96 4.12 7.77
N SER A 192 -4.16 4.28 8.32
CA SER A 192 -4.80 3.33 9.25
C SER A 192 -6.11 2.83 8.65
N THR A 193 -6.37 1.54 8.76
CA THR A 193 -7.58 0.89 8.24
C THR A 193 -8.84 1.35 8.97
N LEU A 194 -9.96 1.44 8.25
CA LEU A 194 -11.24 1.93 8.77
C LEU A 194 -12.37 0.94 8.54
N ASP A 195 -13.25 0.86 9.53
CA ASP A 195 -14.58 0.30 9.38
C ASP A 195 -15.60 1.43 9.14
N THR A 196 -16.25 1.37 8.00
CA THR A 196 -17.27 2.32 7.55
C THR A 196 -18.67 1.72 7.51
N SER A 197 -18.86 0.50 8.03
CA SER A 197 -20.14 -0.23 7.98
C SER A 197 -21.30 0.50 8.67
N ASN A 198 -21.00 1.45 9.56
CA ASN A 198 -22.00 2.29 10.25
C ASN A 198 -22.29 3.62 9.52
N VAL A 199 -21.73 3.84 8.33
CA VAL A 199 -22.00 5.00 7.48
C VAL A 199 -23.21 4.70 6.59
N PRO A 200 -24.39 5.31 6.83
CA PRO A 200 -25.64 4.88 6.16
C PRO A 200 -25.68 5.09 4.64
N THR A 201 -24.80 5.94 4.11
CA THR A 201 -24.82 6.40 2.73
C THR A 201 -23.67 5.83 1.89
N GLN A 202 -22.89 4.88 2.42
CA GLN A 202 -21.67 4.42 1.77
C GLN A 202 -21.46 2.93 2.02
N ASN A 203 -21.48 2.14 0.94
CA ASN A 203 -21.33 0.68 0.99
C ASN A 203 -19.86 0.27 0.84
N VAL A 204 -18.98 0.89 1.63
CA VAL A 204 -17.56 0.52 1.66
C VAL A 204 -17.29 -0.54 2.72
N GLY A 205 -18.02 -0.55 3.84
CA GLY A 205 -17.92 -1.63 4.82
C GLY A 205 -16.60 -1.65 5.60
N SER A 206 -16.17 -2.85 5.97
CA SER A 206 -15.00 -3.09 6.83
C SER A 206 -13.80 -3.52 5.99
N HIS A 207 -12.64 -2.89 6.22
CA HIS A 207 -11.41 -3.24 5.53
C HIS A 207 -11.05 -4.72 5.79
N PRO A 208 -10.56 -5.46 4.77
CA PRO A 208 -10.14 -6.86 4.87
C PRO A 208 -8.99 -7.13 5.86
N ILE A 209 -8.27 -6.09 6.28
CA ILE A 209 -7.12 -6.16 7.19
C ILE A 209 -7.26 -5.07 8.26
N ASN A 210 -6.66 -5.30 9.42
CA ASN A 210 -6.56 -4.35 10.51
C ASN A 210 -5.09 -3.98 10.70
N GLY A 211 -4.74 -2.71 10.58
CA GLY A 211 -3.36 -2.28 10.75
C GLY A 211 -3.04 -0.93 10.13
N ASN A 212 -1.75 -0.76 9.86
CA ASN A 212 -1.19 0.50 9.41
C ASN A 212 -0.21 0.28 8.26
N ARG A 213 -0.21 1.21 7.29
CA ARG A 213 0.73 1.21 6.17
C ARG A 213 1.38 2.58 6.03
N GLN A 214 2.70 2.62 6.00
CA GLN A 214 3.48 3.84 5.85
C GLN A 214 4.15 3.87 4.49
N PHE A 215 4.13 5.05 3.88
CA PHE A 215 4.85 5.38 2.67
C PHE A 215 5.82 6.50 3.02
N GLY A 216 7.06 6.42 2.59
CA GLY A 216 8.02 7.46 2.93
C GLY A 216 9.32 7.42 2.14
N ILE A 217 10.16 8.40 2.42
CA ILE A 217 11.53 8.49 1.91
C ILE A 217 12.48 8.78 3.07
N ASP A 218 13.44 7.88 3.29
CA ASP A 218 14.52 8.07 4.26
C ASP A 218 15.87 8.28 3.55
N TYR A 219 16.84 8.89 4.23
CA TYR A 219 18.22 8.96 3.75
C TYR A 219 19.09 7.96 4.52
N VAL A 220 19.55 6.91 3.83
CA VAL A 220 20.27 5.78 4.43
C VAL A 220 21.47 5.44 3.56
N ASN A 221 22.65 5.23 4.16
CA ASN A 221 23.88 4.84 3.43
C ASN A 221 24.20 5.74 2.22
N ARG A 222 24.06 7.06 2.42
CA ARG A 222 24.35 8.11 1.42
C ARG A 222 23.44 8.10 0.18
N LYS A 223 22.27 7.49 0.27
CA LYS A 223 21.24 7.49 -0.78
C LYS A 223 19.86 7.70 -0.17
N TYR A 224 18.93 8.19 -0.98
CA TYR A 224 17.53 8.22 -0.58
C TYR A 224 16.90 6.86 -0.83
N ARG A 225 15.95 6.46 0.02
CA ARG A 225 15.18 5.23 -0.14
C ARG A 225 13.71 5.55 -0.01
N PHE A 226 12.98 5.44 -1.11
CA PHE A 226 11.53 5.32 -1.04
C PHE A 226 11.18 3.95 -0.47
N PHE A 227 10.15 3.90 0.37
CA PHE A 227 9.66 2.65 0.91
C PHE A 227 8.15 2.65 1.12
N ILE A 228 7.60 1.45 1.02
CA ILE A 228 6.31 1.09 1.57
C ILE A 228 6.58 0.11 2.70
N ARG A 229 5.97 0.33 3.87
CA ARG A 229 6.01 -0.66 4.96
C ARG A 229 4.64 -0.84 5.59
N ALA A 230 4.29 -2.06 5.96
CA ALA A 230 2.99 -2.36 6.56
C ALA A 230 3.12 -3.28 7.77
N ALA A 231 2.26 -3.04 8.77
CA ALA A 231 2.03 -3.93 9.89
C ALA A 231 0.53 -4.14 10.00
N ASP A 232 0.06 -5.33 9.64
CA ASP A 232 -1.37 -5.65 9.61
C ASP A 232 -1.68 -7.10 9.96
N ARG A 233 -2.94 -7.35 10.30
CA ARG A 233 -3.51 -8.65 10.61
C ARG A 233 -4.84 -8.80 9.89
N PHE A 234 -5.19 -10.01 9.48
CA PHE A 234 -6.45 -10.24 8.78
C PHE A 234 -7.66 -9.87 9.63
N ASN A 235 -8.67 -9.26 9.00
CA ASN A 235 -9.99 -9.19 9.62
C ASN A 235 -10.59 -10.60 9.72
N SER A 236 -11.23 -10.90 10.85
CA SER A 236 -11.83 -12.20 11.14
C SER A 236 -12.90 -12.62 10.12
N PHE A 237 -13.46 -11.65 9.37
CA PHE A 237 -14.47 -11.87 8.34
C PHE A 237 -13.93 -12.47 7.03
N ILE A 238 -12.61 -12.38 6.76
CA ILE A 238 -12.06 -13.03 5.56
C ILE A 238 -12.08 -14.55 5.75
N GLN A 239 -12.99 -15.19 5.01
CA GLN A 239 -13.07 -16.64 4.86
C GLN A 239 -11.73 -17.19 4.36
N THR A 240 -11.26 -18.27 4.97
CA THR A 240 -9.94 -18.86 4.75
C THR A 240 -9.61 -19.13 3.27
N SER A 241 -10.63 -19.39 2.44
CA SER A 241 -10.49 -19.72 1.01
C SER A 241 -10.17 -18.52 0.09
N SER A 242 -10.55 -17.29 0.44
CA SER A 242 -10.26 -16.09 -0.39
C SER A 242 -8.92 -15.44 -0.07
N ARG A 243 -8.27 -15.86 1.03
CA ARG A 243 -6.99 -15.30 1.50
C ARG A 243 -5.88 -15.30 0.45
N PRO A 244 -5.65 -16.38 -0.32
CA PRO A 244 -4.55 -16.39 -1.30
C PRO A 244 -4.74 -15.35 -2.41
N LEU A 245 -5.98 -15.19 -2.89
CA LEU A 245 -6.30 -14.23 -3.94
C LEU A 245 -6.14 -12.78 -3.44
N VAL A 246 -6.68 -12.47 -2.25
CA VAL A 246 -6.53 -11.15 -1.63
C VAL A 246 -5.06 -10.81 -1.39
N MET A 247 -4.26 -11.78 -0.90
CA MET A 247 -2.82 -11.58 -0.71
C MET A 247 -2.08 -11.37 -2.04
N SER A 248 -2.43 -12.12 -3.08
CA SER A 248 -1.83 -11.94 -4.40
C SER A 248 -2.15 -10.57 -4.99
N ALA A 249 -3.40 -10.10 -4.87
CA ALA A 249 -3.81 -8.78 -5.34
C ALA A 249 -3.12 -7.66 -4.54
N GLN A 250 -3.07 -7.79 -3.21
CA GLN A 250 -2.35 -6.84 -2.34
C GLN A 250 -0.87 -6.77 -2.72
N ARG A 251 -0.22 -7.91 -2.92
CA ARG A 251 1.18 -7.98 -3.33
C ARG A 251 1.39 -7.32 -4.70
N GLY A 252 0.59 -7.69 -5.70
CA GLY A 252 0.65 -7.12 -7.05
C GLY A 252 0.49 -5.59 -7.05
N LEU A 253 -0.45 -5.07 -6.25
CA LEU A 253 -0.64 -3.63 -6.07
C LEU A 253 0.64 -2.94 -5.57
N TRP A 254 1.26 -3.45 -4.51
CA TRP A 254 2.42 -2.77 -3.92
C TRP A 254 3.72 -3.01 -4.69
N GLU A 255 3.89 -4.16 -5.35
CA GLU A 255 4.98 -4.38 -6.31
C GLU A 255 4.86 -3.42 -7.50
N SER A 256 3.64 -3.19 -8.02
CA SER A 256 3.43 -2.22 -9.10
C SER A 256 3.83 -0.79 -8.70
N LEU A 257 3.56 -0.38 -7.44
CA LEU A 257 4.02 0.89 -6.89
C LEU A 257 5.54 1.00 -6.90
N GLN A 258 6.22 -0.04 -6.42
CA GLN A 258 7.67 -0.10 -6.39
C GLN A 258 8.28 0.02 -7.80
N ASP A 259 7.73 -0.72 -8.76
CA ASP A 259 8.18 -0.75 -10.14
C ASP A 259 7.93 0.58 -10.85
N ASN A 260 6.75 1.17 -10.69
CA ASN A 260 6.41 2.42 -11.36
C ASN A 260 7.14 3.62 -10.75
N VAL A 261 7.44 3.61 -9.45
CA VAL A 261 8.36 4.61 -8.85
C VAL A 261 9.74 4.48 -9.48
N THR A 262 10.29 3.27 -9.57
CA THR A 262 11.61 3.03 -10.18
C THR A 262 11.62 3.47 -11.66
N TRP A 263 10.61 3.08 -12.42
CA TRP A 263 10.42 3.45 -13.81
C TRP A 263 10.34 4.98 -13.97
N PHE A 264 9.53 5.66 -13.17
CA PHE A 264 9.39 7.11 -13.24
C PHE A 264 10.70 7.82 -12.93
N VAL A 265 11.43 7.41 -11.89
CA VAL A 265 12.72 8.02 -11.58
C VAL A 265 13.70 7.87 -12.75
N ASN A 266 13.80 6.67 -13.32
CA ASN A 266 14.75 6.38 -14.40
C ASN A 266 14.38 7.03 -15.74
N ASN A 267 13.09 7.18 -16.06
CA ASN A 267 12.65 7.78 -17.32
C ASN A 267 12.64 9.32 -17.30
N TYR A 268 12.65 9.93 -16.12
CA TYR A 268 12.62 11.38 -15.95
C TYR A 268 13.97 11.92 -15.44
N GLY A 269 15.10 11.40 -15.92
CA GLY A 269 16.43 11.97 -15.64
C GLY A 269 16.95 11.79 -14.21
N GLY A 270 16.44 10.80 -13.50
CA GLY A 270 16.97 10.31 -12.23
C GLY A 270 17.66 8.94 -12.37
N ASN A 271 17.97 8.33 -11.23
CA ASN A 271 18.53 6.99 -11.14
C ASN A 271 18.01 6.28 -9.88
N ALA A 272 17.35 5.14 -10.07
CA ALA A 272 16.78 4.33 -9.01
C ALA A 272 16.85 2.82 -9.29
N THR A 273 16.84 2.05 -8.20
CA THR A 273 16.86 0.58 -8.19
C THR A 273 15.85 0.05 -7.17
N ALA A 274 14.89 -0.75 -7.63
CA ALA A 274 14.03 -1.56 -6.76
C ALA A 274 14.78 -2.78 -6.23
N TYR A 275 14.45 -3.22 -5.00
CA TYR A 275 14.90 -4.49 -4.45
C TYR A 275 13.72 -5.40 -4.14
N LEU A 276 13.99 -6.69 -4.00
CA LEU A 276 12.96 -7.65 -3.61
C LEU A 276 12.25 -7.22 -2.32
N PRO A 277 10.91 -7.27 -2.29
CA PRO A 277 10.16 -7.02 -1.08
C PRO A 277 10.52 -8.01 0.03
N THR A 278 10.52 -7.56 1.27
CA THR A 278 10.49 -8.44 2.44
C THR A 278 9.06 -8.58 2.90
N ILE A 279 8.50 -9.78 2.81
CA ILE A 279 7.16 -10.13 3.29
C ILE A 279 7.35 -11.20 4.34
N LYS A 280 6.90 -10.93 5.56
CA LYS A 280 7.12 -11.84 6.69
C LYS A 280 5.87 -11.96 7.55
N LYS A 281 5.52 -13.20 7.91
CA LYS A 281 4.53 -13.49 8.95
C LYS A 281 5.24 -13.80 10.26
N VAL A 282 4.83 -13.13 11.32
CA VAL A 282 5.32 -13.36 12.69
C VAL A 282 4.16 -13.56 13.63
N ASN A 283 4.33 -14.38 14.66
CA ASN A 283 3.31 -14.53 15.69
C ASN A 283 3.08 -13.18 16.40
N TYR A 284 1.83 -12.72 16.43
CA TYR A 284 1.49 -11.39 16.95
C TYR A 284 1.83 -11.24 18.44
N PHE A 285 1.53 -12.25 19.28
CA PHE A 285 1.81 -12.18 20.71
C PHE A 285 3.31 -12.17 21.00
N LYS A 286 4.09 -12.99 20.28
CA LYS A 286 5.55 -12.93 20.34
C LYS A 286 6.09 -11.55 19.97
N ALA A 287 5.49 -10.89 18.97
CA ALA A 287 5.88 -9.53 18.61
C ALA A 287 5.58 -8.52 19.73
N LEU A 288 4.46 -8.66 20.43
CA LEU A 288 4.14 -7.84 21.60
C LEU A 288 5.11 -8.09 22.76
N ASP A 289 5.47 -9.35 23.04
CA ASP A 289 6.46 -9.69 24.07
C ASP A 289 7.79 -9.01 23.79
N ILE A 290 8.28 -9.12 22.55
CA ILE A 290 9.52 -8.44 22.12
C ILE A 290 9.38 -6.94 22.34
N ILE A 291 8.31 -6.31 21.85
CA ILE A 291 8.07 -4.86 21.97
C ILE A 291 8.06 -4.38 23.42
N ASN A 292 7.49 -5.16 24.34
CA ASN A 292 7.39 -4.84 25.76
C ASN A 292 8.73 -4.97 26.51
N THR A 293 9.72 -5.62 25.91
CA THR A 293 11.09 -5.71 26.45
C THR A 293 12.04 -4.61 25.94
N LEU A 294 11.56 -3.70 25.08
CA LEU A 294 12.35 -2.61 24.45
C LEU A 294 12.08 -1.25 25.08
#